data_AF-A0A9D6HQ44-F1
#
_entry.id   AF-A0A9D6HQ44-F1
#
_cell.length_a   1.000
_cell.length_b   1.000
_cell.length_c   1.000
_cell.angle_alpha   90.00
_cell.angle_beta   90.00
_cell.angle_gamma   90.00
#
_symmetry.space_group_name_H-M   'P 1'
#
loop_
_entity.id
_entity.type
_entity.pdbx_description
1 polymer ?
#
loop_
_entity_poly.entity_id
_entity_poly.type
_entity_poly.pdbx_seq_one_letter_code
_entity_poly.pdbx_strand_id
1 'polypeptide(L)'
;MFSGGSYHEVERWLQNFLASHAKRVDPRIEAALDAGDEREGSSFRPRLTFAGRETPVRELDYREVAANRGSLAWCAALAELTRGLARELLAATGAADARAR
;
A
#
# COMPACT_ATOMS: atom_id res chain seq x y z
N MET A 1 3.99 -25.92 -8.23
CA MET A 1 5.17 -25.68 -7.36
C MET A 1 5.06 -24.24 -6.89
N PHE A 2 4.84 -24.01 -5.60
CA PHE A 2 4.64 -22.66 -5.04
C PHE A 2 5.97 -21.89 -5.06
N SER A 3 6.11 -20.86 -5.90
CA SER A 3 7.17 -19.85 -5.80
C SER A 3 6.66 -18.60 -5.06
N GLY A 4 5.82 -18.83 -4.04
CA GLY A 4 5.12 -17.78 -3.28
C GLY A 4 6.03 -16.95 -2.38
N GLY A 5 7.31 -17.33 -2.22
CA GLY A 5 8.25 -16.68 -1.31
C GLY A 5 7.85 -16.85 0.16
N SER A 6 8.77 -16.55 1.07
CA SER A 6 8.43 -16.44 2.50
C SER A 6 7.51 -15.23 2.73
N TYR A 7 6.83 -15.21 3.89
CA TYR A 7 6.01 -14.06 4.29
C TYR A 7 6.78 -12.74 4.17
N HIS A 8 8.01 -12.69 4.69
CA HIS A 8 8.87 -11.50 4.61
C HIS A 8 9.31 -11.14 3.18
N GLU A 9 9.41 -12.11 2.26
CA GLU A 9 9.68 -11.79 0.86
C GLU A 9 8.46 -11.15 0.19
N VAL A 10 7.26 -11.66 0.49
CA VAL A 10 6.00 -11.08 0.01
C VAL A 10 5.79 -9.69 0.63
N GLU A 11 6.08 -9.53 1.91
CA GLU A 11 6.04 -8.26 2.63
C GLU A 11 6.94 -7.20 1.97
N ARG A 12 8.24 -7.51 1.79
CA ARG A 12 9.19 -6.59 1.14
C ARG A 12 8.76 -6.24 -0.28
N TRP A 13 8.28 -7.23 -1.03
CA TRP A 13 7.76 -7.00 -2.37
C TRP A 13 6.57 -6.03 -2.34
N LEU A 14 5.60 -6.28 -1.47
CA LEU A 14 4.38 -5.47 -1.35
C LEU A 14 4.72 -4.04 -0.90
N GLN A 15 5.63 -3.88 0.06
CA GLN A 15 6.07 -2.56 0.51
C GLN A 15 6.68 -1.76 -0.65
N ASN A 16 7.61 -2.37 -1.39
CA ASN A 16 8.24 -1.74 -2.54
C ASN A 16 7.23 -1.40 -3.65
N PHE A 17 6.29 -2.30 -3.91
CA PHE A 17 5.23 -2.09 -4.89
C PHE A 17 4.39 -0.86 -4.54
N LEU A 18 3.86 -0.82 -3.32
CA LEU A 18 3.01 0.26 -2.84
C LEU A 18 3.76 1.60 -2.81
N ALA A 19 4.99 1.61 -2.28
CA ALA A 19 5.83 2.81 -2.25
C ALA A 19 6.12 3.34 -3.66
N SER A 20 6.47 2.45 -4.60
CA SER A 20 6.76 2.83 -5.99
C SER A 20 5.54 3.43 -6.70
N HIS A 21 4.34 2.89 -6.46
CA HIS A 21 3.12 3.41 -7.09
C HIS A 21 2.57 4.68 -6.40
N ALA A 22 2.74 4.81 -5.08
CA ALA A 22 2.42 6.03 -4.36
C ALA A 22 3.33 7.20 -4.78
N LYS A 23 4.65 6.97 -4.88
CA LYS A 23 5.63 8.00 -5.26
C LYS A 23 5.49 8.49 -6.70
N ARG A 24 4.84 7.73 -7.58
CA ARG A 24 4.45 8.20 -8.93
C ARG A 24 3.35 9.27 -8.90
N VAL A 25 2.60 9.38 -7.79
CA VAL A 25 1.59 10.43 -7.59
C VAL A 25 2.23 11.65 -6.95
N ASP A 26 2.91 11.48 -5.83
CA ASP A 26 3.74 12.52 -5.20
C ASP A 26 4.91 11.85 -4.45
N PRO A 27 6.17 12.28 -4.67
CA PRO A 27 7.34 11.61 -4.11
C PRO A 27 7.43 11.67 -2.58
N ARG A 28 6.69 12.58 -1.94
CA ARG A 28 6.62 12.76 -0.47
C ARG A 28 5.64 11.82 0.21
N ILE A 29 4.84 11.08 -0.55
CA ILE A 29 3.96 10.06 0.01
C ILE A 29 4.80 8.84 0.38
N GLU A 30 4.66 8.40 1.62
CA GLU A 30 5.30 7.18 2.11
C GLU A 30 4.28 6.04 2.23
N ALA A 31 4.76 4.81 2.04
CA ALA A 31 3.95 3.61 2.21
C ALA A 31 4.54 2.76 3.35
N ALA A 32 3.69 2.41 4.30
CA ALA A 32 4.02 1.54 5.41
C ALA A 32 3.15 0.27 5.35
N LEU A 33 3.72 -0.85 5.78
CA LEU A 33 2.99 -2.06 6.09
C LEU A 33 3.05 -2.27 7.58
N ASP A 34 1.89 -2.35 8.22
CA ASP A 34 1.82 -2.88 9.58
C ASP A 34 1.80 -4.41 9.48
N ALA A 35 2.93 -5.01 9.85
CA ALA A 35 3.22 -6.43 9.79
C ALA A 35 3.98 -6.84 11.07
N GLY A 36 3.29 -6.79 12.21
CA GLY A 36 3.82 -7.36 13.46
C GLY A 36 3.70 -8.89 13.50
N ASP A 37 4.42 -9.53 14.42
CA ASP A 37 4.48 -10.99 14.62
C ASP A 37 3.10 -11.66 14.67
N GLU A 38 2.08 -10.98 15.22
CA GLU A 38 0.69 -11.48 15.28
C GLU A 38 0.03 -11.69 13.91
N ARG A 39 0.59 -11.11 12.85
CA ARG A 39 0.04 -11.13 11.47
C ARG A 39 0.87 -11.99 10.53
N GLU A 40 2.04 -12.46 10.98
CA GLU A 40 2.94 -13.23 10.16
C GLU A 40 2.23 -14.46 9.58
N GLY A 41 2.28 -14.61 8.26
CA GLY A 41 1.60 -15.68 7.53
C GLY A 41 0.09 -15.52 7.34
N SER A 42 -0.51 -14.42 7.83
CA SER A 42 -1.95 -14.16 7.76
C SER A 42 -2.30 -13.00 6.84
N SER A 43 -1.89 -11.78 7.18
CA SER A 43 -2.31 -10.59 6.44
C SER A 43 -1.35 -9.41 6.54
N PHE A 44 -1.46 -8.49 5.60
CA PHE A 44 -0.72 -7.24 5.57
C PHE A 44 -1.67 -6.07 5.73
N ARG A 45 -1.24 -5.02 6.45
CA ARG A 45 -2.03 -3.80 6.62
C ARG A 45 -1.32 -2.57 6.03
N PRO A 46 -1.50 -2.30 4.72
CA PRO A 46 -0.94 -1.12 4.10
C PRO A 46 -1.59 0.18 4.58
N ARG A 47 -0.75 1.19 4.71
CA ARG A 47 -1.13 2.59 4.91
C ARG A 47 -0.24 3.50 4.07
N LEU A 48 -0.83 4.52 3.46
CA LEU A 48 -0.09 5.62 2.87
C LEU A 48 -0.12 6.82 3.81
N THR A 49 0.99 7.54 3.91
CA THR A 49 1.10 8.71 4.77
C THR A 49 1.60 9.93 4.01
N PHE A 50 1.05 11.09 4.35
CA PHE A 50 1.42 12.38 3.76
C PHE A 50 1.01 13.52 4.69
N ALA A 51 1.94 14.43 5.00
CA ALA A 51 1.69 15.61 5.82
C ALA A 51 0.96 15.31 7.16
N GLY A 52 1.37 14.23 7.85
CA GLY A 52 0.76 13.82 9.13
C GLY A 52 -0.62 13.16 9.01
N ARG A 53 -1.09 12.86 7.79
CA ARG A 53 -2.34 12.13 7.54
C ARG A 53 -2.04 10.74 7.01
N GLU A 54 -2.96 9.83 7.29
CA GLU A 54 -2.89 8.44 6.82
C GLU A 54 -4.15 8.06 6.05
N THR A 55 -4.02 7.14 5.09
CA THR A 55 -5.17 6.47 4.49
C THR A 55 -5.82 5.53 5.50
N PRO A 56 -7.12 5.21 5.35
CA PRO A 56 -7.76 4.15 6.14
C PRO A 56 -6.97 2.84 6.06
N VAL A 57 -6.92 2.10 7.17
CA VAL A 57 -6.30 0.77 7.21
C VAL A 57 -7.09 -0.16 6.30
N ARG A 58 -6.39 -0.79 5.36
CA ARG A 58 -6.91 -1.91 4.58
C ARG A 58 -6.15 -3.16 4.95
N GLU A 59 -6.82 -4.31 4.90
CA GLU A 59 -6.20 -5.60 5.15
C GLU A 59 -6.10 -6.36 3.82
N LEU A 60 -4.93 -6.92 3.55
CA LEU A 60 -4.65 -7.76 2.38
C LEU A 60 -4.26 -9.15 2.88
N ASP A 61 -4.95 -10.18 2.42
CA ASP A 61 -4.64 -11.57 2.77
C ASP A 61 -3.26 -11.97 2.20
N TYR A 62 -2.42 -12.58 3.05
CA TYR A 62 -1.08 -13.01 2.65
C TYR A 62 -1.12 -13.99 1.47
N ARG A 63 -2.02 -14.97 1.50
CA ARG A 63 -2.09 -16.02 0.48
C ARG A 63 -2.56 -15.44 -0.85
N GLU A 64 -3.49 -14.49 -0.83
CA GLU A 64 -3.93 -13.77 -2.02
C GLU A 64 -2.77 -12.99 -2.65
N VAL A 65 -2.03 -12.22 -1.86
CA VAL A 65 -0.88 -11.44 -2.36
C VAL A 65 0.21 -12.38 -2.89
N ALA A 66 0.55 -13.42 -2.15
CA ALA A 66 1.57 -14.40 -2.54
C ALA A 66 1.21 -15.12 -3.85
N ALA A 67 -0.08 -15.43 -4.05
CA ALA A 67 -0.56 -16.09 -5.27
C ALA A 67 -0.62 -15.15 -6.48
N ASN A 68 -0.93 -13.86 -6.27
CA ASN A 68 -1.22 -12.92 -7.35
C ASN A 68 -0.09 -11.94 -7.69
N ARG A 69 0.99 -11.86 -6.92
CA ARG A 69 2.12 -10.93 -7.18
C ARG A 69 2.80 -11.08 -8.55
N GLY A 70 2.61 -12.21 -9.24
CA GLY A 70 3.04 -12.43 -10.63
C GLY A 70 1.98 -12.13 -11.69
N SER A 71 0.75 -11.83 -11.29
CA SER A 71 -0.37 -11.56 -12.19
C SER A 71 -0.39 -10.08 -12.59
N LEU A 72 -0.21 -9.81 -13.89
CA LEU A 72 -0.22 -8.43 -14.41
C LEU A 72 -1.56 -7.73 -14.16
N ALA A 73 -2.68 -8.44 -14.30
CA ALA A 73 -4.01 -7.87 -14.09
C ALA A 73 -4.23 -7.49 -12.62
N TRP A 74 -3.82 -8.37 -11.69
CA TRP A 74 -3.93 -8.09 -10.26
C TRP A 74 -3.00 -6.95 -9.83
N CYS A 75 -1.75 -6.94 -10.31
CA CYS A 75 -0.82 -5.84 -10.08
C CYS A 75 -1.35 -4.52 -10.64
N ALA A 76 -1.96 -4.50 -11.82
CA ALA A 76 -2.57 -3.29 -12.37
C ALA A 76 -3.71 -2.76 -11.49
N ALA A 77 -4.59 -3.65 -11.00
CA ALA A 77 -5.67 -3.28 -10.10
C ALA A 77 -5.14 -2.72 -8.76
N LEU A 78 -4.14 -3.38 -8.16
CA LEU A 78 -3.51 -2.89 -6.93
C LEU A 78 -2.84 -1.53 -7.17
N ALA A 79 -2.13 -1.34 -8.29
CA ALA A 79 -1.49 -0.08 -8.63
C ALA A 79 -2.48 1.08 -8.82
N GLU A 80 -3.64 0.81 -9.44
CA GLU A 80 -4.70 1.83 -9.56
C GLU A 80 -5.30 2.17 -8.19
N LEU A 81 -5.55 1.16 -7.35
CA LEU A 81 -6.03 1.37 -5.99
C LEU A 81 -5.05 2.22 -5.16
N THR A 82 -3.75 1.90 -5.20
CA THR A 82 -2.71 2.67 -4.49
C THR A 82 -2.67 4.12 -4.97
N ARG A 83 -2.73 4.35 -6.29
CA ARG A 83 -2.72 5.70 -6.85
C ARG A 83 -4.01 6.46 -6.52
N GLY A 84 -5.16 5.79 -6.48
CA GLY A 84 -6.43 6.36 -6.03
C GLY A 84 -6.33 6.89 -4.59
N LEU A 85 -5.88 6.04 -3.66
CA LEU A 85 -5.67 6.41 -2.26
C LEU A 85 -4.67 7.56 -2.09
N ALA A 86 -3.57 7.55 -2.85
CA ALA A 86 -2.59 8.63 -2.84
C ALA A 86 -3.19 9.97 -3.28
N ARG A 87 -4.01 9.98 -4.34
CA ARG A 87 -4.70 11.19 -4.81
C ARG A 87 -5.74 11.69 -3.79
N GLU A 88 -6.50 10.78 -3.18
CA GLU A 88 -7.45 11.12 -2.11
C GLU A 88 -6.74 11.77 -0.93
N LEU A 89 -5.59 11.23 -0.53
CA LEU A 89 -4.77 11.76 0.54
C LEU A 89 -4.28 13.19 0.25
N LEU A 90 -3.78 13.44 -0.97
CA LEU A 90 -3.38 14.78 -1.43
C LEU A 90 -4.56 15.76 -1.45
N ALA A 91 -5.68 15.35 -2.02
CA ALA A 91 -6.89 16.18 -2.12
C ALA A 91 -7.42 16.55 -0.73
N ALA A 92 -7.40 15.59 0.20
CA ALA A 92 -7.82 15.82 1.55
C ALA A 92 -6.90 16.83 2.27
N THR A 93 -5.58 16.75 2.08
CA THR A 93 -4.63 17.73 2.66
C THR A 93 -4.83 19.13 2.08
N GLY A 94 -4.95 19.26 0.75
CA GLY A 94 -5.22 20.56 0.12
C GLY A 94 -6.53 21.20 0.59
N ALA A 95 -7.58 20.40 0.80
CA ALA A 95 -8.85 20.89 1.34
C ALA A 95 -8.76 21.34 2.81
N ALA A 96 -7.91 20.68 3.61
CA ALA A 96 -7.67 21.06 5.00
C ALA A 96 -6.90 22.39 5.08
N ASP A 97 -5.83 22.54 4.29
CA ASP A 97 -5.04 23.77 4.21
C ASP A 97 -5.88 24.97 3.74
N ALA A 98 -6.80 24.76 2.81
CA ALA A 98 -7.70 25.81 2.32
C ALA A 98 -8.73 26.26 3.38
N ARG A 99 -9.12 25.40 4.32
CA ARG A 99 -10.03 25.76 5.43
C ARG A 99 -9.34 26.47 6.58
N ALA A 100 -8.02 26.33 6.69
CA ALA A 100 -7.22 26.93 7.76
C ALA A 100 -6.75 28.37 7.45
N ARG A 101 -7.05 28.89 6.27
CA ARG A 101 -6.73 30.25 5.80
C ARG A 101 -7.97 31.12 5.77
#